data_AF-A0AAP0KBB4-F1
#
_entry.id   AF-A0AAP0KBB4-F1
#
_cell.length_a   1.000
_cell.length_b   1.000
_cell.length_c   1.000
_cell.angle_alpha   90.00
_cell.angle_beta   90.00
_cell.angle_gamma   90.00
#
_symmetry.space_group_name_H-M   'P 1'
#
loop_
_entity.id
_entity.type
_entity.pdbx_description
1 polymer ?
#
loop_
_entity_poly.entity_id
_entity_poly.type
_entity_poly.pdbx_seq_one_letter_code
_entity_poly.pdbx_strand_id
1 'polypeptide(L)'
;MLVWHDRTSIMNTHDEQTEMYFNGTEVHYVRCPSEPDCASVSFLQDNDIRFTLNHHQKIVIVDSEMLSGISSSSKKRRIVSFVGG
;
A
#
# COMPACT_ATOMS: atom_id res chain seq x y z
N MET A 1 -1.47 -5.26 4.72
CA MET A 1 -0.63 -4.23 4.09
C MET A 1 -0.67 -4.44 2.59
N LEU A 2 -1.03 -3.41 1.82
CA LEU A 2 -1.02 -3.43 0.36
C LEU A 2 0.24 -2.70 -0.09
N VAL A 3 1.18 -3.42 -0.70
CA VAL A 3 2.43 -2.83 -1.21
C VAL A 3 2.50 -3.09 -2.70
N TRP A 4 2.95 -2.10 -3.45
CA TRP A 4 3.14 -2.27 -4.89
C TRP A 4 4.13 -3.41 -5.18
N HIS A 5 3.75 -4.28 -6.09
CA HIS A 5 4.60 -5.35 -6.57
C HIS A 5 5.49 -4.87 -7.72
N ASP A 6 6.79 -4.74 -7.46
CA ASP A 6 7.77 -4.45 -8.51
C ASP A 6 8.13 -5.74 -9.25
N ARG A 7 7.55 -5.92 -10.44
CA ARG A 7 7.84 -7.08 -11.30
C ARG A 7 9.22 -7.02 -11.97
N THR A 8 9.91 -5.89 -11.89
CA THR A 8 11.20 -5.67 -12.57
C THR A 8 12.40 -5.87 -11.68
N SER A 9 12.23 -5.69 -10.37
CA SER A 9 13.32 -5.63 -9.39
C SER A 9 14.36 -4.52 -9.66
N ILE A 10 14.07 -3.55 -10.55
CA ILE A 10 14.99 -2.47 -10.92
C ILE A 10 14.79 -1.24 -10.01
N MET A 11 13.62 -1.09 -9.38
CA MET A 11 13.25 0.11 -8.64
C MET A 11 13.54 0.05 -7.14
N ASN A 12 14.26 -0.99 -6.70
CA ASN A 12 14.78 -1.13 -5.34
C ASN A 12 13.70 -0.97 -4.24
N THR A 13 12.52 -1.54 -4.47
CA THR A 13 11.31 -1.39 -3.65
C THR A 13 11.27 -2.28 -2.40
N HIS A 14 12.09 -3.33 -2.35
CA HIS A 14 12.15 -4.30 -1.25
C HIS A 14 10.81 -4.99 -0.93
N ASP A 15 9.90 -5.13 -1.90
CA ASP A 15 8.59 -5.76 -1.70
C ASP A 15 8.72 -7.25 -1.34
N GLU A 16 9.61 -7.99 -2.01
CA GLU A 16 9.87 -9.41 -1.72
C GLU A 16 10.47 -9.63 -0.32
N GLN A 17 11.50 -8.87 0.06
CA GLN A 17 12.11 -9.01 1.40
C GLN A 17 11.11 -8.66 2.51
N THR A 18 10.23 -7.68 2.27
CA THR A 18 9.21 -7.28 3.24
C THR A 18 8.13 -8.35 3.40
N GLU A 19 7.73 -9.00 2.31
CA GLU A 19 6.81 -10.15 2.38
C GLU A 19 7.43 -11.29 3.20
N MET A 20 8.69 -11.64 2.93
CA MET A 20 9.41 -12.67 3.68
C MET A 20 9.54 -12.33 5.17
N TYR A 21 9.76 -11.06 5.51
CA TYR A 21 9.86 -10.59 6.89
C TYR A 21 8.57 -10.83 7.69
N PHE A 22 7.40 -10.63 7.06
CA PHE A 22 6.11 -10.83 7.72
C PHE A 22 5.55 -12.25 7.57
N ASN A 23 6.21 -13.12 6.82
CA ASN A 23 5.75 -14.49 6.61
C ASN A 23 5.69 -15.27 7.94
N GLY A 24 4.54 -15.88 8.20
CA GLY A 24 4.28 -16.60 9.45
C GLY A 24 3.95 -15.72 10.67
N THR A 25 3.86 -14.40 10.50
CA THR A 25 3.33 -13.47 11.52
C THR A 25 1.82 -13.26 11.36
N GLU A 26 1.19 -12.56 12.31
CA GLU A 26 -0.23 -12.13 12.19
C GLU A 26 -0.42 -10.93 11.25
N VAL A 27 0.67 -10.38 10.69
CA VAL A 27 0.59 -9.28 9.72
C VAL A 27 0.26 -9.84 8.35
N HIS A 28 -0.94 -9.52 7.86
CA HIS A 28 -1.36 -9.88 6.51
C HIS A 28 -0.71 -8.94 5.50
N TYR A 29 0.19 -9.47 4.67
CA TYR A 29 0.87 -8.74 3.60
C TYR A 29 0.35 -9.21 2.23
N VAL A 30 0.10 -8.26 1.31
CA VAL A 30 -0.35 -8.55 -0.06
C VAL A 30 0.45 -7.70 -1.05
N ARG A 31 1.12 -8.38 -1.98
CA ARG A 31 1.73 -7.78 -3.17
C ARG A 31 0.64 -7.37 -4.15
N CYS A 32 0.51 -6.07 -4.37
CA CYS A 32 -0.52 -5.47 -5.21
C CYS A 32 0.07 -5.09 -6.58
N PRO A 33 -0.22 -5.84 -7.65
CA PRO A 33 0.18 -5.43 -8.99
C PRO A 33 -0.62 -4.21 -9.45
N SER A 34 0.02 -3.32 -10.21
CA SER A 34 -0.68 -2.30 -10.98
C SER A 34 -0.85 -2.84 -12.39
N GLU A 35 -2.09 -3.06 -12.83
CA GLU A 35 -2.36 -3.41 -14.22
C GLU A 35 -2.85 -2.14 -14.94
N PRO A 36 -2.33 -1.82 -16.14
CA PRO A 36 -2.89 -0.77 -16.96
C PRO A 36 -4.32 -1.13 -17.37
N ASP A 37 -5.21 -0.13 -17.39
CA ASP A 37 -6.53 -0.25 -18.01
C ASP A 37 -6.36 -0.33 -19.54
N CYS A 38 -6.14 -1.56 -20.05
CA CYS A 38 -5.93 -1.84 -21.46
C CYS A 38 -7.26 -1.69 -22.25
N ALA A 39 -7.58 -0.47 -22.66
CA ALA A 39 -8.56 -0.22 -23.72
C ALA A 39 -7.91 0.24 -25.05
N SER A 40 -6.65 0.69 -25.06
CA SER A 40 -6.12 1.38 -26.25
C SER A 40 -4.61 1.34 -26.47
N VAL A 41 -3.83 0.53 -25.74
CA VAL A 41 -2.37 0.50 -25.96
C VAL A 41 -1.97 -0.69 -26.82
N SER A 42 -1.00 -0.45 -27.71
CA SER A 42 -0.44 -1.47 -28.59
C SER A 42 0.46 -2.42 -27.78
N PHE A 43 0.49 -3.71 -28.13
CA PHE A 43 1.23 -4.77 -27.41
C PHE A 43 2.70 -4.43 -27.06
N LEU A 44 3.38 -3.65 -27.90
CA LEU A 44 4.77 -3.23 -27.64
C LEU A 44 4.85 -2.11 -26.59
N GLN A 45 3.86 -1.23 -26.59
CA GLN A 45 3.76 -0.09 -25.67
C GLN A 45 3.22 -0.53 -24.29
N ASP A 46 2.43 -1.61 -24.25
CA ASP A 46 1.98 -2.25 -23.00
C ASP A 46 3.15 -2.72 -22.13
N ASN A 47 4.23 -3.24 -22.72
CA ASN A 47 5.38 -3.72 -21.94
C ASN A 47 6.10 -2.58 -21.22
N ASP A 48 6.39 -1.47 -21.90
CA ASP A 48 7.05 -0.31 -21.30
C ASP A 48 6.18 0.37 -20.21
N ILE A 49 4.86 0.36 -20.39
CA ILE A 49 3.90 0.91 -19.41
C ILE A 49 3.81 0.03 -18.16
N ARG A 50 3.78 -1.30 -18.32
CA ARG A 50 3.72 -2.24 -17.18
C ARG A 50 4.95 -2.16 -16.27
N PHE A 51 6.09 -1.72 -16.80
CA PHE A 51 7.31 -1.52 -16.04
C PHE A 51 7.38 -0.17 -15.30
N THR A 52 6.53 0.80 -15.66
CA THR A 52 6.58 2.16 -15.11
C THR A 52 5.36 2.50 -14.24
N LEU A 53 4.27 1.73 -14.32
CA LEU A 53 3.10 1.92 -13.46
C LEU A 53 3.31 1.35 -12.06
N ASN A 54 3.08 2.19 -11.06
CA ASN A 54 3.17 1.85 -9.65
C ASN A 54 1.89 2.21 -8.89
N HIS A 55 1.64 1.53 -7.77
CA HIS A 55 0.71 2.05 -6.75
C HIS A 55 1.45 3.11 -5.94
N HIS A 56 1.47 4.37 -6.41
CA HIS A 56 2.23 5.46 -5.78
C HIS A 56 1.67 5.99 -4.45
N GLN A 57 0.54 5.44 -4.01
CA GLN A 57 -0.17 5.87 -2.81
C GLN A 57 0.62 5.51 -1.55
N LYS A 58 0.84 6.48 -0.67
CA LYS A 58 1.48 6.28 0.63
C LYS A 58 0.46 6.63 1.70
N ILE A 59 -0.09 5.59 2.34
CA ILE A 59 -1.26 5.70 3.20
C ILE A 59 -1.03 4.92 4.49
N VAL A 60 -1.39 5.51 5.63
CA VAL A 60 -1.52 4.82 6.91
C VAL A 60 -2.90 5.15 7.49
N ILE A 61 -3.66 4.12 7.85
CA ILE A 61 -4.98 4.27 8.47
C ILE A 61 -4.97 3.49 9.78
N VAL A 62 -5.30 4.16 10.87
CA VAL A 62 -5.30 3.58 12.22
C VAL A 62 -6.53 4.05 13.00
N ASP A 63 -6.94 3.26 13.99
CA ASP A 63 -7.84 3.75 15.02
C ASP A 63 -7.04 4.51 16.10
N SER A 64 -7.62 5.59 16.62
CA SER A 64 -7.03 6.45 17.64
C SER A 64 -8.06 6.77 18.71
N GLU A 65 -7.60 7.12 19.91
CA GLU A 65 -8.50 7.51 20.99
C GLU A 65 -9.30 8.76 20.62
N MET A 66 -10.58 8.77 21.01
CA MET A 66 -11.42 9.96 20.85
C MET A 66 -10.96 11.03 21.83
N LEU A 67 -10.67 12.23 21.33
CA LEU A 67 -10.35 13.39 22.17
C LEU A 67 -11.64 13.87 22.87
N SER A 68 -11.98 13.31 24.02
CA SER A 68 -13.07 13.81 24.86
C SER A 68 -12.56 14.89 25.81
N GLY A 69 -13.17 16.07 25.76
CA GLY A 69 -12.84 17.16 26.67
C GLY A 69 -13.13 16.81 28.14
N ILE A 70 -12.10 16.94 28.97
CA ILE A 70 -12.09 17.12 30.44
C ILE A 70 -12.76 16.06 31.34
N SER A 71 -13.63 15.17 30.87
CA SER A 71 -14.19 14.13 31.74
C SER A 71 -14.27 12.75 31.09
N SER A 72 -13.60 11.80 31.76
CA SER A 72 -13.63 10.34 31.59
C SER A 72 -13.07 9.78 30.28
N SER A 73 -12.16 8.79 30.39
CA SER A 73 -11.63 8.03 29.28
C SER A 73 -12.76 7.33 28.52
N SER A 74 -13.17 7.95 27.42
CA SER A 74 -14.16 7.36 26.53
C SER A 74 -13.52 6.16 25.85
N LYS A 75 -14.07 4.95 26.04
CA LYS A 75 -13.67 3.74 25.27
C LYS A 75 -13.93 3.85 23.76
N LYS A 76 -14.39 5.02 23.27
CA LYS A 76 -14.66 5.29 21.87
C LYS A 76 -13.35 5.57 21.12
N ARG A 77 -13.26 5.05 19.90
CA ARG A 77 -12.14 5.21 18.97
C ARG A 77 -12.61 5.98 17.74
N ARG A 78 -11.68 6.66 17.06
CA ARG A 78 -11.89 7.36 15.79
C ARG A 78 -10.88 6.86 14.75
N ILE A 79 -11.17 7.03 13.48
CA ILE A 79 -10.21 6.73 12.40
C ILE A 79 -9.32 7.94 12.16
N VAL A 80 -8.02 7.70 12.02
CA VAL A 80 -7.02 8.68 11.62
C VAL A 80 -6.32 8.17 10.38
N SER A 81 -6.11 9.06 9.41
CA SER A 81 -5.50 8.72 8.13
C SER A 81 -4.36 9.68 7.81
N PHE A 82 -3.25 9.12 7.36
CA PHE A 82 -2.08 9.85 6.89
C PHE A 82 -1.94 9.59 5.39
N VAL A 83 -1.75 10.67 4.63
CA VAL A 83 -1.48 10.65 3.19
C VAL A 83 -0.37 11.65 2.94
N GLY A 84 0.65 11.28 2.16
CA GLY A 84 1.81 12.13 1.93
C GLY A 84 2.78 11.56 0.89
N GLY A 85 3.87 12.29 0.65
CA GLY A 85 4.97 11.91 -0.23
C GLY A 85 6.19 11.50 0.58
#